data_AF-A0A952Z3Y7-F1
#
_entry.id   AF-A0A952Z3Y7-F1
#
_cell.length_a   1.000
_cell.length_b   1.000
_cell.length_c   1.000
_cell.angle_alpha   90.00
_cell.angle_beta   90.00
_cell.angle_gamma   90.00
#
_symmetry.space_group_name_H-M   'P 1'
#
loop_
_entity.id
_entity.type
_entity.pdbx_description
1 polymer ?
#
loop_
_entity_poly.entity_id
_entity_poly.type
_entity_poly.pdbx_seq_one_letter_code
_entity_poly.pdbx_strand_id
1 'polypeptide(L)'
;MRLLFLLLLMVLPQFGWSENEQQILQLEKALMRVQQEAQAIHQQFLMIQELRRNEILGSSVADLPNAATQTTPIPKYEEMMRRQQERKDRVEMYTAELDRLYARFSVLNAERQALMEQISALEQLPLE
;
A
#
# COMPACT_ATOMS: atom_id res chain seq x y z
N MET A 1 -32.27 57.32 16.04
CA MET A 1 -31.54 56.68 14.91
C MET A 1 -30.15 56.15 15.25
N ARG A 2 -29.66 56.19 16.51
CA ARG A 2 -28.35 55.61 16.91
C ARG A 2 -28.45 54.23 17.58
N LEU A 3 -29.63 53.85 18.09
CA LEU A 3 -29.83 52.56 18.78
C LEU A 3 -30.11 51.36 17.86
N LEU A 4 -30.55 51.60 16.61
CA LEU A 4 -30.82 50.54 15.64
C LEU A 4 -29.54 49.93 15.02
N PHE A 5 -28.42 50.63 15.10
CA PHE A 5 -27.14 50.16 14.55
C PHE A 5 -26.37 49.22 15.51
N LEU A 6 -26.75 49.18 16.79
CA LEU A 6 -26.11 48.34 17.81
C LEU A 6 -26.70 46.92 17.88
N LEU A 7 -27.88 46.69 17.30
CA LEU A 7 -28.54 45.38 17.30
C LEU A 7 -28.17 44.50 16.08
N LEU A 8 -27.46 45.07 15.10
CA LEU A 8 -27.06 44.38 13.87
C LEU A 8 -25.69 43.68 13.98
N LEU A 9 -24.94 43.89 15.06
CA LEU A 9 -23.56 43.38 15.21
C LEU A 9 -23.46 42.04 15.99
N MET A 10 -24.60 41.44 16.33
CA MET A 10 -24.69 40.23 17.19
C MET A 10 -25.11 38.97 16.43
N VAL A 11 -24.82 38.91 15.12
CA VAL A 11 -24.95 37.69 14.32
C VAL A 11 -23.59 37.33 13.71
N LEU A 12 -22.57 37.25 14.56
CA LEU A 12 -21.40 36.45 14.22
C LEU A 12 -21.77 35.01 14.61
N PRO A 13 -21.83 34.05 13.66
CA PRO A 13 -21.96 32.66 14.06
C PRO A 13 -20.72 32.33 14.88
N GLN A 14 -20.91 32.05 16.17
CA GLN A 14 -19.86 31.44 16.97
C GLN A 14 -19.68 30.02 16.45
N PHE A 15 -18.90 29.86 15.37
CA PHE A 15 -18.38 28.57 14.93
C PHE A 15 -17.38 28.10 15.99
N GLY A 16 -17.90 27.64 17.13
CA GLY A 16 -17.15 26.81 18.05
C GLY A 16 -17.11 25.41 17.46
N TRP A 17 -16.12 25.14 16.60
CA TRP A 17 -15.82 23.76 16.23
C TRP A 17 -15.55 23.00 17.52
N SER A 18 -16.30 21.93 17.77
CA SER A 18 -16.09 21.16 19.00
C SER A 18 -14.70 20.52 18.97
N GLU A 19 -14.09 20.32 20.13
CA GLU A 19 -12.80 19.63 20.24
C GLU A 19 -12.86 18.24 19.57
N ASN A 20 -14.03 17.59 19.61
CA ASN A 20 -14.31 16.33 18.93
C ASN A 20 -14.24 16.45 17.40
N GLU A 21 -14.78 17.52 16.80
CA GLU A 21 -14.71 17.74 15.35
C GLU A 21 -13.26 17.90 14.87
N GLN A 22 -12.42 18.60 15.63
CA GLN A 22 -11.00 18.73 15.30
C GLN A 22 -10.26 17.39 15.41
N GLN A 23 -10.59 16.58 16.41
CA GLN A 23 -10.00 15.24 16.58
C GLN A 23 -10.45 14.29 15.45
N ILE A 24 -11.73 14.31 15.07
CA ILE A 24 -12.26 13.53 13.95
C ILE A 24 -11.51 13.88 12.66
N LEU A 25 -11.34 15.17 12.33
CA LEU A 25 -10.60 15.60 11.13
C LEU A 25 -9.14 15.10 11.12
N GLN A 26 -8.48 15.05 12.29
CA GLN A 26 -7.12 14.52 12.38
C GLN A 26 -7.08 13.01 12.15
N LEU A 27 -8.04 12.26 12.72
CA LEU A 27 -8.16 10.82 12.53
C LEU A 27 -8.50 10.47 11.07
N GLU A 28 -9.38 11.23 10.42
CA GLU A 28 -9.68 11.07 9.00
C GLU A 28 -8.45 11.30 8.12
N LYS A 29 -7.64 12.31 8.44
CA LYS A 29 -6.38 12.55 7.73
C LYS A 29 -5.39 11.40 7.91
N ALA A 30 -5.28 10.86 9.13
CA ALA A 30 -4.45 9.69 9.40
C ALA A 30 -4.97 8.47 8.63
N LEU A 31 -6.28 8.25 8.64
CA LEU A 31 -6.94 7.18 7.92
C LEU A 31 -6.68 7.25 6.41
N MET A 32 -6.80 8.43 5.80
CA MET A 32 -6.49 8.64 4.38
C MET A 32 -5.03 8.28 4.06
N ARG A 33 -4.09 8.64 4.95
CA ARG A 33 -2.68 8.27 4.78
C ARG A 33 -2.48 6.76 4.85
N VAL A 34 -3.09 6.08 5.82
CA VAL A 34 -3.02 4.62 5.96
C VAL A 34 -3.61 3.92 4.73
N GLN A 35 -4.73 4.41 4.21
CA GLN A 35 -5.34 3.87 2.99
C GLN A 35 -4.44 4.04 1.76
N GLN A 36 -3.82 5.21 1.59
CA GLN A 36 -2.87 5.45 0.50
C GLN A 36 -1.66 4.51 0.60
N GLU A 37 -1.11 4.32 1.79
CA GLU A 37 0.01 3.40 2.00
C GLU A 37 -0.39 1.95 1.72
N ALA A 38 -1.56 1.52 2.19
CA ALA A 38 -2.09 0.18 1.94
C ALA A 38 -2.29 -0.09 0.44
N GLN A 39 -2.79 0.90 -0.31
CA GLN A 39 -2.91 0.81 -1.76
C GLN A 39 -1.54 0.68 -2.43
N ALA A 40 -0.56 1.49 -2.03
CA ALA A 40 0.79 1.44 -2.57
C ALA A 40 1.46 0.08 -2.33
N ILE A 41 1.34 -0.48 -1.13
CA ILE A 41 1.87 -1.80 -0.79
C ILE A 41 1.18 -2.90 -1.59
N HIS A 42 -0.15 -2.81 -1.76
CA HIS A 42 -0.88 -3.76 -2.58
C HIS A 42 -0.37 -3.75 -4.04
N GLN A 43 -0.15 -2.57 -4.62
CA GLN A 43 0.42 -2.46 -5.97
C GLN A 43 1.84 -3.06 -6.04
N GLN A 44 2.69 -2.80 -5.05
CA GLN A 44 4.02 -3.39 -4.98
C GLN A 44 3.96 -4.92 -4.89
N PHE A 45 3.03 -5.45 -4.09
CA PHE A 45 2.83 -6.89 -3.95
C PHE A 45 2.50 -7.54 -5.30
N LEU A 46 1.55 -6.97 -6.07
CA LEU A 46 1.18 -7.48 -7.39
C LEU A 46 2.36 -7.44 -8.37
N MET A 47 3.14 -6.36 -8.35
CA MET A 47 4.34 -6.24 -9.18
C MET A 47 5.37 -7.33 -8.86
N ILE A 48 5.73 -7.52 -7.58
CA ILE A 48 6.70 -8.54 -7.17
C ILE A 48 6.17 -9.96 -7.44
N GLN A 49 4.87 -10.19 -7.28
CA GLN A 49 4.23 -11.45 -7.60
C GLN A 49 4.42 -11.81 -9.07
N GLU A 50 4.22 -10.85 -9.98
CA GLU A 50 4.44 -11.07 -11.41
C GLU A 50 5.92 -11.28 -11.76
N LEU A 51 6.85 -10.56 -11.12
CA LEU A 51 8.29 -10.83 -11.29
C LEU A 51 8.65 -12.27 -10.89
N ARG A 52 8.17 -12.72 -9.72
CA ARG A 52 8.36 -14.10 -9.27
C ARG A 52 7.74 -15.11 -10.23
N ARG A 53 6.53 -14.83 -10.72
CA ARG A 53 5.83 -15.67 -11.70
C ARG A 53 6.66 -15.81 -12.98
N ASN A 54 7.24 -14.72 -13.46
CA ASN A 54 8.09 -14.72 -14.66
C ASN A 54 9.37 -15.53 -14.45
N GLU A 55 10.03 -15.44 -13.29
CA GLU A 55 11.20 -16.27 -13.00
C GLU A 55 10.88 -17.77 -12.96
N ILE A 56 9.69 -18.15 -12.49
CA ILE A 56 9.24 -19.55 -12.42
C ILE A 56 8.86 -20.05 -13.83
N LEU A 57 8.05 -19.30 -14.57
CA LEU A 57 7.51 -19.71 -15.88
C LEU A 57 8.51 -19.57 -17.03
N GLY A 58 9.43 -18.61 -16.95
CA GLY A 58 10.47 -18.37 -17.97
C GLY A 58 11.45 -19.53 -18.17
N SER A 59 11.35 -20.57 -17.33
CA SER A 59 12.22 -21.76 -17.36
C SER A 59 12.03 -22.72 -18.54
N SER A 60 10.86 -22.72 -19.20
CA SER A 60 10.47 -23.88 -20.01
C SER A 60 10.81 -23.74 -21.51
N VAL A 61 10.92 -22.52 -22.03
CA VAL A 61 10.91 -22.30 -23.49
C VAL A 61 12.22 -21.73 -24.04
N ALA A 62 13.02 -21.03 -23.24
CA ALA A 62 14.23 -20.33 -23.72
C ALA A 62 15.54 -21.12 -23.58
N ASP A 63 15.57 -22.19 -22.77
CA ASP A 63 16.80 -22.94 -22.46
C ASP A 63 16.91 -24.28 -23.22
N LEU A 64 15.92 -24.67 -24.03
CA LEU A 64 16.14 -25.73 -25.01
C LEU A 64 16.81 -25.10 -26.24
N PRO A 65 18.02 -25.56 -26.64
CA PRO A 65 18.54 -25.21 -27.94
C PRO A 65 17.55 -25.74 -28.96
N ASN A 66 16.84 -24.83 -29.63
CA ASN A 66 16.03 -25.17 -30.78
C ASN A 66 17.00 -25.84 -31.76
N ALA A 67 16.88 -27.15 -31.95
CA ALA A 67 17.79 -27.97 -32.76
C ALA A 67 17.69 -27.67 -34.27
N ALA A 68 17.16 -26.50 -34.63
CA ALA A 68 17.00 -26.02 -35.98
C ALA A 68 17.74 -24.69 -36.12
N THR A 69 18.92 -24.75 -36.75
CA THR A 69 19.56 -23.64 -37.48
C THR A 69 19.88 -22.39 -36.68
N GLN A 70 21.05 -22.34 -36.04
CA GLN A 70 22.02 -21.23 -36.13
C GLN A 70 23.24 -21.46 -35.21
N THR A 71 24.36 -20.87 -35.61
CA THR A 71 25.72 -20.93 -35.07
C THR A 71 25.90 -20.29 -33.69
N THR A 72 24.97 -20.50 -32.77
CA THR A 72 25.08 -20.01 -31.39
C THR A 72 25.87 -21.03 -30.57
N PRO A 73 26.98 -20.64 -29.90
CA PRO A 73 27.71 -21.55 -29.03
C PRO A 73 26.77 -22.05 -27.93
N ILE A 74 26.69 -23.38 -27.75
CA ILE A 74 25.98 -23.96 -26.61
C ILE A 74 26.63 -23.39 -25.35
N PRO A 75 25.88 -22.77 -24.42
CA PRO A 75 26.42 -22.27 -23.17
C PRO A 75 27.16 -23.38 -22.43
N LYS A 76 28.30 -23.07 -21.83
CA LYS A 76 29.04 -24.05 -21.03
C LYS A 76 28.14 -24.53 -19.88
N TYR A 77 28.24 -25.82 -19.52
CA TYR A 77 27.44 -26.41 -18.45
C TYR A 77 27.46 -25.58 -17.14
N GLU A 78 28.64 -25.09 -16.76
CA GLU A 78 28.81 -24.20 -15.59
C GLU A 78 27.97 -22.92 -15.67
N GLU A 79 27.82 -22.34 -16.85
CA GLU A 79 27.03 -21.13 -17.06
C GLU A 79 25.53 -21.41 -16.96
N MET A 80 25.07 -22.58 -17.43
CA MET A 80 23.69 -23.02 -17.23
C MET A 80 23.38 -23.23 -15.74
N MET A 81 24.28 -23.90 -15.02
CA MET A 81 24.14 -24.13 -13.58
C MET A 81 24.14 -22.81 -12.79
N ARG A 82 25.02 -21.87 -13.15
CA ARG A 82 25.04 -20.53 -12.56
C ARG A 82 23.73 -19.78 -12.80
N ARG A 83 23.24 -19.75 -14.05
CA ARG A 83 21.95 -19.10 -14.38
C ARG A 83 20.78 -19.74 -13.63
N GLN A 84 20.78 -21.06 -13.47
CA GLN A 84 19.75 -21.75 -12.69
C GLN A 84 19.81 -21.36 -11.21
N GLN A 85 21.00 -21.25 -10.63
CA GLN A 85 21.15 -20.83 -9.24
C GLN A 85 20.70 -19.38 -9.03
N GLU A 86 21.18 -18.45 -9.87
CA GLU A 86 20.77 -17.04 -9.81
C GLU A 86 19.25 -16.86 -9.92
N ARG A 87 18.57 -17.72 -10.71
CA ARG A 87 17.11 -17.74 -10.80
C ARG A 87 16.45 -18.19 -9.51
N LYS A 88 16.96 -19.25 -8.86
CA LYS A 88 16.46 -19.70 -7.56
C LYS A 88 16.62 -18.60 -6.51
N ASP A 89 17.79 -17.97 -6.47
CA ASP A 89 18.09 -16.88 -5.53
C ASP A 89 17.10 -15.71 -5.72
N ARG A 90 16.78 -15.33 -6.97
CA ARG A 90 15.77 -14.29 -7.24
C ARG A 90 14.36 -14.71 -6.80
N VAL A 91 13.96 -15.96 -7.01
CA VAL A 91 12.66 -16.46 -6.56
C VAL A 91 12.55 -16.42 -5.04
N GLU A 92 13.61 -16.81 -4.32
CA GLU A 92 13.66 -16.74 -2.86
C GLU A 92 13.57 -15.29 -2.37
N MET A 93 14.35 -14.39 -2.97
CA MET A 93 14.31 -12.96 -2.67
C MET A 93 12.91 -12.37 -2.87
N TYR A 94 12.26 -12.63 -4.01
CA TYR A 94 10.90 -12.15 -4.26
C TYR A 94 9.89 -12.75 -3.29
N THR A 95 10.07 -14.01 -2.88
CA THR A 95 9.19 -14.65 -1.88
C THR A 95 9.29 -13.94 -0.53
N ALA A 96 10.52 -13.68 -0.05
CA ALA A 96 10.72 -12.95 1.19
C ALA A 96 10.14 -11.52 1.16
N GLU A 97 10.26 -10.83 0.03
CA GLU A 97 9.67 -9.49 -0.13
C GLU A 97 8.13 -9.53 -0.12
N LEU A 98 7.51 -10.55 -0.75
CA LEU A 98 6.06 -10.74 -0.70
C LEU A 98 5.56 -10.97 0.74
N ASP A 99 6.27 -11.79 1.52
CA ASP A 99 5.93 -12.04 2.93
C ASP A 99 6.00 -10.75 3.75
N ARG A 100 7.05 -9.94 3.53
CA ARG A 100 7.22 -8.63 4.17
C ARG A 100 6.10 -7.66 3.81
N LEU A 101 5.75 -7.57 2.52
CA LEU A 101 4.68 -6.70 2.04
C LEU A 101 3.32 -7.13 2.61
N TYR A 102 3.06 -8.44 2.68
CA TYR A 102 1.87 -8.99 3.31
C TYR A 102 1.78 -8.62 4.80
N ALA A 103 2.86 -8.80 5.55
CA ALA A 103 2.91 -8.45 6.97
C ALA A 103 2.63 -6.96 7.18
N ARG A 104 3.25 -6.08 6.38
CA ARG A 104 3.01 -4.63 6.45
C ARG A 104 1.55 -4.28 6.11
N PHE A 105 0.98 -4.90 5.08
CA PHE A 105 -0.41 -4.69 4.70
C PHE A 105 -1.37 -5.11 5.83
N SER A 106 -1.10 -6.23 6.51
CA SER A 106 -1.88 -6.67 7.67
C SER A 106 -1.85 -5.64 8.81
N VAL A 107 -0.67 -5.09 9.13
CA VAL A 107 -0.53 -4.03 10.14
C VAL A 107 -1.33 -2.78 9.76
N LEU A 108 -1.24 -2.32 8.52
CA LEU A 108 -2.00 -1.14 8.06
C LEU A 108 -3.51 -1.37 8.11
N ASN A 109 -3.99 -2.58 7.85
CA ASN A 109 -5.42 -2.89 8.00
C ASN A 109 -5.88 -2.84 9.46
N ALA A 110 -5.05 -3.32 10.39
CA ALA A 110 -5.34 -3.21 11.81
C ALA A 110 -5.37 -1.73 12.26
N GLU A 111 -4.41 -0.92 11.82
CA GLU A 111 -4.39 0.53 12.08
C GLU A 111 -5.62 1.23 11.50
N ARG A 112 -5.98 0.91 10.25
CA ARG A 112 -7.19 1.44 9.60
C ARG A 112 -8.45 1.13 10.41
N GLN A 113 -8.58 -0.11 10.91
CA GLN A 113 -9.72 -0.52 11.72
C GLN A 113 -9.77 0.25 13.04
N ALA A 114 -8.63 0.37 13.73
CA ALA A 114 -8.54 1.13 14.98
C ALA A 114 -8.88 2.62 14.80
N LEU A 115 -8.48 3.23 13.68
CA LEU A 115 -8.83 4.62 13.36
C LEU A 115 -10.33 4.78 13.11
N MET A 116 -10.94 3.85 12.36
CA MET A 116 -12.39 3.87 12.14
C MET A 116 -13.17 3.73 13.44
N GLU A 117 -12.74 2.84 14.34
CA GLU A 117 -13.36 2.67 15.66
C GLU A 117 -13.28 3.94 16.51
N GLN A 118 -12.13 4.64 16.49
CA GLN A 118 -11.96 5.92 17.20
C GLN A 118 -12.87 7.02 16.64
N ILE A 119 -12.98 7.12 15.31
CA ILE A 119 -13.87 8.09 14.65
C ILE A 119 -15.32 7.79 15.07
N SER A 120 -15.77 6.55 14.94
CA SER A 120 -17.13 6.16 15.32
C SER A 120 -17.44 6.38 16.80
N ALA A 121 -16.45 6.20 17.69
CA ALA A 121 -16.62 6.52 19.11
C ALA A 121 -16.84 8.02 19.33
N LEU A 122 -16.02 8.87 18.71
CA LEU A 122 -16.15 10.33 18.83
C LEU A 122 -17.44 10.87 18.23
N GLU A 123 -17.93 10.27 17.14
CA GLU A 123 -19.22 10.61 16.53
C GLU A 123 -20.43 10.24 17.41
N GLN A 124 -20.29 9.24 18.29
CA GLN A 124 -21.33 8.78 19.19
C GLN A 124 -21.35 9.54 20.54
N LEU A 125 -20.27 10.21 20.92
CA LEU A 125 -20.28 11.09 22.08
C LEU A 125 -21.14 12.33 21.76
N PRO A 126 -22.22 12.60 22.51
CA PRO A 126 -23.05 13.78 22.28
C PRO A 126 -22.20 15.05 22.41
N LEU A 127 -22.39 15.97 21.48
CA LEU A 127 -21.86 17.33 21.55
C LEU A 127 -22.45 17.99 22.81
N GLU A 128 -21.70 18.04 23.92
CA GLU A 128 -22.03 18.85 25.11
C GLU A 128 -21.84 20.35 24.84
#